data_AF-A0A3N4YSG8-F1
#
_entry.id   AF-A0A3N4YSG8-F1
#
_cell.length_a   1.000
_cell.length_b   1.000
_cell.length_c   1.000
_cell.angle_alpha   90.00
_cell.angle_beta   90.00
_cell.angle_gamma   90.00
#
_symmetry.space_group_name_H-M   'P 1'
#
loop_
_entity.id
_entity.type
_entity.pdbx_description
1 polymer ?
#
loop_
_entity_poly.entity_id
_entity_poly.type
_entity_poly.pdbx_seq_one_letter_code
_entity_poly.pdbx_strand_id
1 'polypeptide(L)'
;MNTALAVGKSRFAVAAQGRYDLTLDQAGTIAEFDALGGRDAVKHLTATEVKEPGQFAHAAQRLRDEREREAKAAVVALLTDSGVRVVPASAHDDESIKVLGDLTDVDGNVLTADNHAGCPGHAGVRASLLRSRGVGGRERV
;
A
#
# COMPACT_ATOMS: atom_id res chain seq x y z
N MET A 1 2.53 5.64 15.40
CA MET A 1 1.11 5.61 15.83
C MET A 1 1.09 5.21 17.30
N ASN A 2 0.29 5.83 18.16
CA ASN A 2 0.21 5.45 19.57
C ASN A 2 -0.80 4.29 19.74
N THR A 3 -0.32 3.07 19.96
CA THR A 3 -1.14 1.84 20.00
C THR A 3 -2.24 1.90 21.04
N ALA A 4 -1.93 2.35 22.27
CA ALA A 4 -2.92 2.46 23.34
C ALA A 4 -4.06 3.43 22.98
N LEU A 5 -3.74 4.55 22.32
CA LEU A 5 -4.73 5.50 21.84
C LEU A 5 -5.60 4.91 20.73
N ALA A 6 -5.02 4.12 19.83
CA ALA A 6 -5.77 3.46 18.77
C ALA A 6 -6.75 2.42 19.33
N VAL A 7 -6.29 1.60 20.29
CA VAL A 7 -7.14 0.64 21.00
C VAL A 7 -8.29 1.34 21.70
N GLY A 8 -8.03 2.39 22.47
CA GLY A 8 -9.07 3.13 23.20
C GLY A 8 -10.15 3.73 22.30
N LYS A 9 -9.85 4.00 21.02
CA LYS A 9 -10.82 4.48 20.02
C LYS A 9 -11.63 3.37 19.36
N SER A 10 -11.19 2.11 19.46
CA SER A 10 -11.87 0.95 18.89
C SER A 10 -12.64 0.19 19.96
N ARG A 11 -13.97 0.28 19.92
CA ARG A 11 -14.83 -0.50 20.83
C ARG A 11 -14.61 -2.01 20.70
N PHE A 12 -14.26 -2.49 19.49
CA PHE A 12 -14.03 -3.91 19.27
C PHE A 12 -12.68 -4.36 19.83
N ALA A 13 -11.62 -3.56 19.68
CA ALA A 13 -10.33 -3.87 20.28
C ALA A 13 -10.40 -3.89 21.82
N VAL A 14 -11.06 -2.90 22.43
CA VAL A 14 -11.29 -2.85 23.89
C VAL A 14 -12.08 -4.07 24.36
N ALA A 15 -13.18 -4.41 23.67
CA ALA A 15 -14.00 -5.56 24.04
C ALA A 15 -13.27 -6.89 23.87
N ALA A 16 -12.51 -7.06 22.79
CA ALA A 16 -11.73 -8.27 22.54
C ALA A 16 -10.61 -8.42 23.58
N GLN A 17 -9.93 -7.33 23.92
CA GLN A 17 -8.88 -7.32 24.95
C GLN A 17 -9.41 -7.76 26.32
N GLY A 18 -10.53 -7.18 26.77
CA GLY A 18 -11.14 -7.56 28.05
C GLY A 18 -11.72 -8.97 28.09
N ARG A 19 -12.05 -9.56 26.94
CA ARG A 19 -12.69 -10.89 26.86
C ARG A 19 -11.70 -12.04 26.65
N TYR A 20 -10.60 -11.79 25.95
CA TYR A 20 -9.67 -12.84 25.51
C TYR A 20 -8.23 -12.60 25.97
N ASP A 21 -8.02 -11.68 26.93
CA ASP A 21 -6.71 -11.33 27.50
C ASP A 21 -5.65 -10.97 26.43
N LEU A 22 -6.08 -10.23 25.41
CA LEU A 22 -5.19 -9.84 24.32
C LEU A 22 -4.06 -8.94 24.85
N THR A 23 -2.87 -9.13 24.30
CA THR A 23 -1.81 -8.14 24.47
C THR A 23 -2.21 -6.82 23.82
N LEU A 24 -1.60 -5.72 24.27
CA LEU A 24 -1.86 -4.39 23.72
C LEU A 24 -1.55 -4.32 22.22
N ASP A 25 -0.57 -5.08 21.74
CA ASP A 25 -0.19 -5.13 20.32
C ASP A 25 -1.20 -5.91 19.47
N GLN A 26 -1.74 -7.02 19.99
CA GLN A 26 -2.83 -7.75 19.33
C GLN A 26 -4.10 -6.89 19.27
N ALA A 27 -4.48 -6.25 20.37
CA ALA A 27 -5.60 -5.32 20.41
C ALA A 27 -5.37 -4.14 19.45
N GLY A 28 -4.15 -3.62 19.38
CA GLY A 28 -3.75 -2.56 18.44
C GLY A 28 -3.91 -2.98 16.98
N THR A 29 -3.56 -4.22 16.67
CA THR A 29 -3.76 -4.80 15.34
C THR A 29 -5.25 -4.93 15.01
N ILE A 30 -6.09 -5.34 15.96
CA ILE A 30 -7.55 -5.34 15.75
C ILE A 30 -8.08 -3.91 15.51
N ALA A 31 -7.58 -2.93 16.27
CA ALA A 31 -7.97 -1.54 16.13
C ALA A 31 -7.60 -0.94 14.76
N GLU A 32 -6.47 -1.35 14.18
CA GLU A 32 -6.07 -0.99 12.81
C GLU A 32 -7.16 -1.39 11.80
N PHE A 33 -7.62 -2.64 11.83
CA PHE A 33 -8.64 -3.12 10.89
C PHE A 33 -10.03 -2.53 11.16
N ASP A 34 -10.36 -2.27 12.42
CA ASP A 34 -11.62 -1.60 12.79
C ASP A 34 -11.68 -0.16 12.26
N ALA A 35 -10.60 0.61 12.42
CA ALA A 35 -10.50 1.98 11.91
C ALA A 35 -10.66 2.07 10.38
N LEU A 36 -10.40 0.97 9.69
CA LEU A 36 -10.48 0.85 8.24
C LEU A 36 -11.84 0.25 7.79
N GLY A 37 -12.79 0.08 8.72
CA GLY A 37 -14.13 -0.44 8.45
C GLY A 37 -14.20 -1.96 8.25
N GLY A 38 -13.10 -2.68 8.45
CA GLY A 38 -12.95 -4.10 8.16
C GLY A 38 -13.54 -5.01 9.24
N ARG A 39 -14.87 -5.02 9.40
CA ARG A 39 -15.54 -5.85 10.44
C ARG A 39 -15.24 -7.35 10.32
N ASP A 40 -15.13 -7.87 9.10
CA ASP A 40 -14.84 -9.28 8.89
C ASP A 40 -13.36 -9.61 9.17
N ALA A 41 -12.46 -8.66 8.90
CA ALA A 41 -11.06 -8.77 9.32
C ALA A 41 -10.93 -8.79 10.85
N VAL A 42 -11.65 -7.91 11.56
CA VAL A 42 -11.72 -7.89 13.03
C VAL A 42 -12.23 -9.23 13.58
N LYS A 43 -13.31 -9.77 13.02
CA LYS A 43 -13.84 -11.09 13.41
C LYS A 43 -12.84 -12.20 13.14
N HIS A 44 -12.20 -12.20 11.98
CA HIS A 44 -11.22 -13.21 11.61
C HIS A 44 -10.06 -13.22 12.59
N LEU A 45 -9.45 -12.06 12.85
CA LEU A 45 -8.34 -11.92 13.80
C LEU A 45 -8.73 -12.32 15.22
N THR A 46 -9.90 -11.91 15.69
CA THR A 46 -10.39 -12.31 17.02
C THR A 46 -10.58 -13.82 17.11
N ALA A 47 -11.16 -14.44 16.06
CA ALA A 47 -11.35 -15.88 16.01
C ALA A 47 -10.02 -16.65 15.91
N THR A 48 -9.06 -16.13 15.13
CA THR A 48 -7.71 -16.70 15.03
C THR A 48 -7.03 -16.68 16.37
N GLU A 49 -7.08 -15.59 17.13
CA GLU A 49 -6.45 -15.57 18.46
C GLU A 49 -7.05 -16.64 19.39
N VAL A 50 -8.38 -16.77 19.40
CA VAL A 50 -9.05 -17.73 20.30
C VAL A 50 -8.74 -19.18 19.94
N LYS A 51 -8.63 -19.49 18.64
CA LYS A 51 -8.49 -20.88 18.17
C LYS A 51 -7.04 -21.29 17.94
N GLU A 52 -6.24 -20.37 17.44
CA GLU A 52 -4.89 -20.58 16.91
C GLU A 52 -4.02 -19.33 17.19
N PRO A 53 -3.71 -19.00 18.46
CA PRO A 53 -3.04 -17.75 18.82
C PRO A 53 -1.69 -17.55 18.12
N GLY A 54 -0.95 -18.63 17.86
CA GLY A 54 0.31 -18.58 17.10
C GLY A 54 0.17 -18.08 15.65
N GLN A 55 -1.05 -18.09 15.10
CA GLN A 55 -1.33 -17.68 13.72
C GLN A 55 -1.79 -16.23 13.61
N PHE A 56 -2.00 -15.52 14.71
CA PHE A 56 -2.54 -14.16 14.70
C PHE A 56 -1.69 -13.20 13.85
N ALA A 57 -0.37 -13.19 14.07
CA ALA A 57 0.53 -12.31 13.34
C ALA A 57 0.55 -12.61 11.83
N HIS A 58 0.49 -13.89 11.47
CA HIS A 58 0.41 -14.34 10.07
C HIS A 58 -0.92 -13.95 9.43
N ALA A 59 -2.04 -14.13 10.13
CA ALA A 59 -3.36 -13.72 9.65
C ALA A 59 -3.44 -12.20 9.45
N ALA A 60 -2.90 -11.41 10.39
CA ALA A 60 -2.82 -9.97 10.27
C ALA A 60 -1.99 -9.52 9.06
N GLN A 61 -0.81 -10.12 8.84
CA GLN A 61 -0.01 -9.80 7.66
C GLN A 61 -0.71 -10.15 6.35
N ARG A 62 -1.32 -11.35 6.26
CA ARG A 62 -2.08 -11.73 5.08
C ARG A 62 -3.21 -10.74 4.75
N LEU A 63 -3.89 -10.21 5.76
CA LEU A 63 -4.93 -9.20 5.56
C LEU A 63 -4.37 -7.86 5.07
N ARG A 64 -3.18 -7.45 5.53
CA ARG A 64 -2.49 -6.26 5.01
C ARG A 64 -2.07 -6.46 3.56
N ASP A 65 -1.49 -7.62 3.24
CA ASP A 65 -1.07 -7.99 1.90
C ASP A 65 -2.25 -8.04 0.92
N GLU A 66 -3.39 -8.60 1.33
CA GLU A 66 -4.61 -8.64 0.53
C GLU A 66 -5.05 -7.22 0.18
N ARG A 67 -5.11 -6.34 1.17
CA ARG A 67 -5.51 -4.95 0.97
C ARG A 67 -4.57 -4.17 0.07
N GLU A 68 -3.26 -4.39 0.20
CA GLU A 68 -2.29 -3.79 -0.70
C GLU A 68 -2.51 -4.28 -2.14
N ARG A 69 -2.83 -5.56 -2.31
CA ARG A 69 -3.14 -6.15 -3.61
C ARG A 69 -4.42 -5.58 -4.22
N GLU A 70 -5.50 -5.46 -3.43
CA GLU A 70 -6.76 -4.84 -3.83
C GLU A 70 -6.58 -3.38 -4.22
N ALA A 71 -5.85 -2.59 -3.43
CA ALA A 71 -5.56 -1.20 -3.74
C ALA A 71 -4.77 -1.06 -5.04
N LYS A 72 -3.76 -1.91 -5.27
CA LYS A 72 -3.02 -1.96 -6.54
C LYS A 72 -3.92 -2.33 -7.70
N ALA A 73 -4.78 -3.32 -7.53
CA ALA A 73 -5.72 -3.74 -8.57
C ALA A 73 -6.70 -2.61 -8.94
N ALA A 74 -7.19 -1.85 -7.96
CA ALA A 74 -8.06 -0.70 -8.19
C ALA A 74 -7.36 0.41 -8.99
N VAL A 75 -6.09 0.72 -8.68
CA VAL A 75 -5.30 1.69 -9.45
C VAL A 75 -5.05 1.21 -10.88
N VAL A 76 -4.71 -0.06 -11.06
CA VAL A 76 -4.53 -0.66 -12.40
C VAL A 76 -5.82 -0.59 -13.22
N ALA A 77 -6.96 -0.88 -12.60
CA ALA A 77 -8.27 -0.77 -13.24
C ALA A 77 -8.57 0.68 -13.66
N LEU A 78 -8.33 1.66 -12.78
CA LEU A 78 -8.51 3.08 -13.10
C LEU A 78 -7.65 3.53 -14.28
N LEU A 79 -6.37 3.16 -14.29
CA LEU A 79 -5.47 3.49 -15.40
C LEU A 79 -5.94 2.87 -16.71
N THR A 80 -6.31 1.60 -16.68
CA THR A 80 -6.79 0.88 -17.87
C THR A 80 -8.10 1.47 -18.41
N ASP A 81 -9.03 1.83 -17.53
CA ASP A 81 -10.30 2.49 -17.90
C ASP A 81 -10.08 3.87 -18.53
N SER A 82 -9.06 4.61 -18.06
CA SER A 82 -8.61 5.86 -18.68
C SER A 82 -7.83 5.69 -20.00
N GLY A 83 -7.70 4.46 -20.51
CA GLY A 83 -6.97 4.15 -21.74
C GLY A 83 -5.45 4.12 -21.59
N VAL A 84 -4.94 4.26 -20.37
CA VAL A 84 -3.50 4.21 -20.08
C VAL A 84 -3.03 2.76 -20.06
N ARG A 85 -2.04 2.43 -20.90
CA ARG A 85 -1.41 1.11 -20.89
C ARG A 85 -0.63 0.93 -19.59
N VAL A 86 -0.93 -0.15 -18.85
CA VAL A 86 -0.15 -0.53 -17.67
C VAL A 86 0.95 -1.51 -18.06
N VAL A 87 2.21 -1.17 -17.73
CA VAL A 87 3.39 -2.01 -17.97
C VAL A 87 4.01 -2.49 -16.65
N PRO A 88 4.69 -3.65 -16.62
CA PRO A 88 5.46 -4.06 -15.46
C PRO A 88 6.58 -3.05 -15.17
N ALA A 89 7.03 -2.99 -13.91
CA ALA A 89 8.23 -2.24 -13.57
C ALA A 89 9.43 -2.74 -14.38
N SER A 90 10.21 -1.81 -14.92
CA SER A 90 11.44 -2.11 -15.63
C SER A 90 12.42 -2.86 -14.73
N ALA A 91 13.10 -3.84 -15.34
CA ALA A 91 14.33 -4.37 -14.76
C ALA A 91 15.39 -3.25 -14.70
N HIS A 92 16.41 -3.40 -13.85
CA HIS A 92 17.40 -2.33 -13.63
C HIS A 92 18.08 -1.87 -14.93
N ASP A 93 18.22 -2.77 -15.89
CA ASP A 93 18.91 -2.56 -17.16
C ASP A 93 17.95 -2.54 -18.37
N ASP A 94 16.64 -2.40 -18.14
CA ASP A 94 15.67 -2.29 -19.23
C ASP A 94 15.58 -0.84 -19.72
N GLU A 95 16.28 -0.56 -20.82
CA GLU A 95 16.32 0.77 -21.45
C GLU A 95 15.04 1.09 -22.26
N SER A 96 14.15 0.13 -22.45
CA SER A 96 12.90 0.34 -23.21
C SER A 96 11.84 1.13 -22.44
N ILE A 97 12.05 1.34 -21.13
CA ILE A 97 11.16 2.10 -20.25
C ILE A 97 11.98 3.19 -19.56
N LYS A 98 11.56 4.45 -19.71
CA LYS A 98 12.15 5.60 -19.00
C LYS A 98 11.14 6.18 -18.02
N VAL A 99 11.63 6.60 -16.84
CA VAL A 99 10.81 7.24 -15.82
C VAL A 99 10.50 8.65 -16.28
N LEU A 100 9.24 9.07 -16.15
CA LEU A 100 8.75 10.36 -16.64
C LEU A 100 9.58 11.56 -16.14
N GLY A 101 10.01 11.54 -14.86
CA GLY A 101 10.82 12.60 -14.28
C GLY A 101 12.25 12.73 -14.84
N ASP A 102 12.72 11.74 -15.60
CA ASP A 102 14.03 11.77 -16.27
C ASP A 102 13.90 12.28 -17.73
N LEU A 103 12.68 12.55 -18.20
CA LEU A 103 12.41 12.97 -19.56
C LEU A 103 12.20 14.48 -19.64
N THR A 104 12.70 15.06 -20.73
CA THR A 104 12.47 16.46 -21.10
C THR A 104 11.85 16.54 -22.48
N ASP A 105 11.10 17.60 -22.74
CA ASP A 105 10.62 17.92 -24.08
C ASP A 105 11.76 18.48 -24.95
N VAL A 106 11.43 18.82 -26.20
CA VAL A 106 12.39 19.38 -27.18
C VAL A 106 12.98 20.72 -26.76
N ASP A 107 12.30 21.43 -25.86
CA ASP A 107 12.70 22.74 -25.33
C ASP A 107 13.44 22.62 -23.98
N GLY A 108 13.62 21.39 -23.47
CA GLY A 108 14.32 21.09 -22.22
C GLY A 108 13.45 21.17 -20.96
N ASN A 109 12.13 21.29 -21.09
CA ASN A 109 11.23 21.30 -19.93
C ASN A 109 10.98 19.88 -19.43
N VAL A 110 10.93 19.70 -18.11
CA VAL A 110 10.63 18.40 -17.48
C VAL A 110 9.21 17.96 -17.84
N LEU A 111 9.07 16.71 -18.25
CA LEU A 111 7.76 16.12 -18.50
C LEU A 111 7.06 15.78 -17.18
N THR A 112 5.79 16.16 -17.09
CA THR A 112 4.87 15.90 -15.97
C THR A 112 3.76 14.96 -16.44
N ALA A 113 3.01 14.38 -15.50
CA ALA A 113 1.88 13.52 -15.85
C ALA A 113 0.86 14.26 -16.74
N ASP A 114 0.63 15.55 -16.47
CA ASP A 114 -0.35 16.36 -17.18
C ASP A 114 0.10 16.71 -18.61
N ASN A 115 1.36 17.11 -18.80
CA ASN A 115 1.85 17.49 -20.13
C ASN A 115 2.22 16.30 -21.03
N HIS A 116 2.29 15.09 -20.47
CA HIS A 116 2.63 13.85 -21.19
C HIS A 116 1.44 12.90 -21.39
N ALA A 117 0.25 13.23 -20.87
CA ALA A 117 -0.93 12.37 -20.93
C ALA A 117 -1.39 11.99 -22.35
N GLY A 118 -1.12 12.85 -23.35
CA GLY A 118 -1.50 12.62 -24.75
C GLY A 118 -0.43 11.91 -25.59
N CYS A 119 0.75 11.62 -25.06
CA CYS A 119 1.86 11.10 -25.85
C CYS A 119 1.67 9.61 -26.18
N PRO A 120 1.90 9.14 -27.43
CA PRO A 120 1.68 7.74 -27.81
C PRO A 120 2.44 6.69 -26.99
N GLY A 121 3.56 7.09 -26.38
CA GLY A 121 4.39 6.23 -25.52
C GLY A 121 4.05 6.27 -24.03
N HIS A 122 3.03 7.02 -23.61
CA HIS A 122 2.71 7.13 -22.18
C HIS A 122 2.18 5.80 -21.64
N ALA A 123 2.70 5.40 -20.48
CA ALA A 123 2.30 4.18 -19.80
C ALA A 123 2.38 4.34 -18.28
N GLY A 124 1.46 3.68 -17.58
CA GLY A 124 1.52 3.54 -16.13
C GLY A 124 2.39 2.35 -15.73
N VAL A 125 3.26 2.51 -14.74
CA VAL A 125 4.10 1.41 -14.25
C VAL A 125 3.47 0.76 -13.02
N ARG A 126 3.35 -0.57 -13.01
CA ARG A 126 3.01 -1.32 -11.80
C ARG A 126 4.26 -1.51 -10.94
N ALA A 127 4.58 -0.53 -10.10
CA ALA A 127 5.68 -0.62 -9.16
C ALA A 127 5.33 -1.53 -7.96
N SER A 128 6.23 -2.44 -7.61
CA SER A 128 6.25 -3.07 -6.29
C SER A 128 6.84 -2.08 -5.28
N LEU A 129 6.26 -1.99 -4.08
CA LEU A 129 6.61 -1.03 -3.02
C LEU A 129 8.04 -1.15 -2.46
N LEU A 130 8.92 -1.96 -3.08
CA LEU A 130 10.32 -2.15 -2.68
C LEU A 130 11.28 -1.04 -3.14
N ARG A 131 10.80 0.11 -3.60
CA ARG A 131 11.68 1.23 -3.99
C ARG A 131 11.22 2.56 -3.40
N SER A 132 11.45 2.76 -2.11
CA SER A 132 11.74 4.11 -1.58
C SER A 132 13.16 4.49 -2.00
N ARG A 133 13.33 5.05 -3.20
CA ARG A 133 14.59 5.74 -3.54
C ARG A 133 14.58 7.09 -2.84
N GLY A 134 15.48 7.23 -1.86
CA GLY A 134 15.81 8.51 -1.26
C GLY A 134 16.28 9.48 -2.34
N VAL A 135 15.62 10.63 -2.41
CA VAL A 135 16.09 11.80 -3.13
C VAL A 135 17.26 12.36 -2.31
N GLY A 136 18.47 12.01 -2.70
CA GLY A 136 19.71 12.60 -2.21
C GLY A 136 20.38 13.36 -3.35
N GLY A 137 20.27 14.69 -3.33
CA GLY A 137 20.84 15.58 -4.33
C GLY A 137 22.34 15.36 -4.53
N ARG A 138 22.77 15.42 -5.80
CA ARG A 138 24.16 15.65 -6.16
C ARG A 138 24.25 16.99 -6.87
N GLU A 139 24.63 17.99 -6.10
CA GLU A 139 25.28 19.21 -6.56
C GLU A 139 26.63 18.81 -7.17
N ARG A 140 26.87 19.17 -8.43
CA ARG A 140 28.18 19.10 -9.07
C ARG A 140 28.75 20.51 -9.10
N VAL A 141 29.92 20.67 -8.48
CA VAL A 141 30.89 21.74 -8.78
C VAL A 141 31.60 21.40 -10.08
#